data_AF-X1EIP7-F1
#
_entry.id   AF-X1EIP7-F1
#
_cell.length_a   1.000
_cell.length_b   1.000
_cell.length_c   1.000
_cell.angle_alpha   90.00
_cell.angle_beta   90.00
_cell.angle_gamma   90.00
#
_symmetry.space_group_name_H-M   'P 1'
#
loop_
_entity.id
_entity.type
_entity.pdbx_description
1 polymer ?
#
loop_
_entity_poly.entity_id
_entity_poly.type
_entity_poly.pdbx_seq_one_letter_code
_entity_poly.pdbx_strand_id
1 'polypeptide(L)'
;MPQESKEFEPRLIKEDDLYGEKEGYRLNLIRPNVYQFYCRTAGCHVFLIIGDELNVLIDTGIITKFNSFNYLLTTEVGLKIEDIDLVWVQIRGFLNFEERL
;
A
#
# COMPACT_ATOMS: atom_id res chain seq x y z
N MET A 1 -20.10 -22.49 -16.10
CA MET A 1 -19.12 -23.20 -15.25
C MET A 1 -18.57 -22.20 -14.27
N PRO A 2 -18.63 -22.45 -12.95
CA PRO A 2 -18.02 -21.54 -11.98
C PRO A 2 -16.49 -21.61 -12.14
N GLN A 3 -15.84 -20.46 -12.22
CA GLN A 3 -14.38 -20.37 -12.22
C GLN A 3 -13.88 -20.75 -10.82
N GLU A 4 -13.09 -21.81 -10.72
CA GLU A 4 -12.38 -22.15 -9.50
C GLU A 4 -11.48 -20.97 -9.11
N SER A 5 -11.75 -20.38 -7.94
CA SER A 5 -10.87 -19.39 -7.33
C SER A 5 -9.53 -20.05 -7.08
N LYS A 6 -8.47 -19.61 -7.76
CA LYS A 6 -7.11 -20.05 -7.44
C LYS A 6 -6.86 -19.77 -5.97
N GLU A 7 -6.63 -20.84 -5.22
CA GLU A 7 -6.27 -20.79 -3.81
C GLU A 7 -5.00 -19.92 -3.68
N PHE A 8 -5.02 -18.99 -2.74
CA PHE A 8 -3.88 -18.11 -2.51
C PHE A 8 -2.70 -18.97 -2.02
N GLU A 9 -1.70 -19.16 -2.88
CA GLU A 9 -0.44 -19.80 -2.51
C GLU A 9 0.54 -18.70 -2.06
N PRO A 10 0.79 -18.54 -0.74
CA PRO A 10 1.79 -17.61 -0.27
C PRO A 10 3.15 -18.03 -0.83
N ARG A 11 3.77 -17.17 -1.65
CA ARG A 11 5.15 -17.38 -2.09
C ARG A 11 6.06 -17.31 -0.87
N LEU A 12 7.02 -18.24 -0.79
CA LEU A 12 8.09 -18.17 0.20
C LEU A 12 8.78 -16.80 0.10
N ILE A 13 8.67 -16.03 1.18
CA ILE A 13 9.36 -14.77 1.42
C ILE A 13 10.86 -15.01 1.19
N LYS A 14 11.43 -14.41 0.15
CA LYS A 14 12.88 -14.43 -0.09
C LYS A 14 13.59 -13.54 0.94
N GLU A 15 14.89 -13.71 1.11
CA GLU A 15 15.69 -12.80 1.97
C GLU A 15 15.51 -11.32 1.58
N ASP A 16 15.29 -11.03 0.29
CA ASP A 16 15.00 -9.69 -0.23
C ASP A 16 13.59 -9.17 0.13
N ASP A 17 12.69 -10.06 0.55
CA ASP A 17 11.36 -9.74 1.08
C ASP A 17 11.40 -9.50 2.61
N LEU A 18 12.57 -9.63 3.25
CA LEU A 18 12.69 -9.50 4.71
C LEU A 18 12.69 -8.03 5.15
N TYR A 19 11.75 -7.79 6.05
CA TYR A 19 11.60 -6.58 6.86
C TYR A 19 12.87 -6.23 7.63
N GLY A 20 13.20 -4.95 7.61
CA GLY A 20 14.32 -4.40 8.36
C GLY A 20 14.68 -3.03 7.84
N GLU A 21 15.38 -2.26 8.66
CA GLU A 21 15.66 -0.83 8.45
C GLU A 21 16.31 -0.43 7.12
N LYS A 22 16.74 -1.42 6.32
CA LYS A 22 17.39 -1.22 5.03
C LYS A 22 16.44 -1.34 3.82
N GLU A 23 15.39 -2.16 3.81
CA GLU A 23 14.74 -2.52 2.51
C GLU A 23 13.20 -2.62 2.46
N GLY A 24 12.45 -2.61 3.57
CA GLY A 24 10.98 -2.71 3.57
C GLY A 24 10.22 -1.44 3.99
N TYR A 25 8.88 -1.52 4.03
CA TYR A 25 8.05 -0.56 4.75
C TYR A 25 8.13 -0.76 6.27
N ARG A 26 7.95 0.33 7.01
CA ARG A 26 7.57 0.34 8.43
C ARG A 26 6.16 0.90 8.53
N LEU A 27 5.37 0.40 9.46
CA LEU A 27 4.03 0.90 9.71
C LEU A 27 4.05 1.94 10.83
N ASN A 28 3.52 3.12 10.56
CA ASN A 28 3.27 4.15 11.57
C ASN A 28 1.76 4.39 11.66
N LEU A 29 1.21 4.35 12.87
CA LEU A 29 -0.13 4.88 13.13
C LEU A 29 -0.01 6.40 13.32
N ILE A 30 -0.59 7.18 12.40
CA ILE A 30 -0.53 8.65 12.46
C ILE A 30 -1.60 9.19 13.42
N ARG A 31 -2.80 8.61 13.34
CA ARG A 31 -3.97 8.87 14.18
C ARG A 31 -4.95 7.71 14.00
N PRO A 32 -6.05 7.61 14.80
CA PRO A 32 -7.02 6.54 14.62
C PRO A 32 -7.42 6.40 13.14
N ASN A 33 -7.40 5.17 12.65
CA ASN A 33 -7.75 4.77 11.29
C ASN A 33 -6.87 5.37 10.17
N VAL A 34 -5.75 6.01 10.49
CA VAL A 34 -4.82 6.55 9.48
C VAL A 34 -3.43 5.99 9.69
N TYR A 35 -3.00 5.16 8.74
CA TYR A 35 -1.72 4.49 8.75
C TYR A 35 -0.81 5.04 7.66
N GLN A 36 0.48 5.06 7.94
CA GLN A 36 1.52 5.35 6.98
C GLN A 36 2.45 4.14 6.85
N PHE A 37 2.59 3.63 5.65
CA PHE A 37 3.65 2.70 5.27
C PHE A 37 4.85 3.54 4.83
N TYR A 38 5.80 3.69 5.76
CA TYR A 38 6.97 4.53 5.60
C TYR A 38 8.17 3.73 5.09
N CYS A 39 8.87 4.24 4.08
CA CYS A 39 10.19 3.77 3.70
C CYS A 39 11.15 4.96 3.60
N ARG A 40 12.45 4.73 3.86
CA ARG A 40 13.48 5.79 3.79
C ARG A 40 13.70 6.32 2.36
N THR A 41 13.34 5.54 1.35
CA THR A 41 13.47 5.93 -0.06
C THR A 41 12.42 6.97 -0.44
N ALA A 42 12.83 8.01 -1.16
CA ALA A 42 11.94 9.08 -1.62
C ALA A 42 10.85 8.54 -2.55
N GLY A 43 9.63 9.09 -2.42
CA GLY A 43 8.49 8.75 -3.28
C GLY A 43 7.89 7.37 -3.00
N CYS A 44 8.13 6.80 -1.82
CA CYS A 44 7.64 5.48 -1.46
C CYS A 44 6.57 5.52 -0.38
N HIS A 45 6.18 6.68 0.16
CA HIS A 45 5.20 6.69 1.25
C HIS A 45 3.81 6.34 0.74
N VAL A 46 3.22 5.32 1.35
CA VAL A 46 1.82 4.94 1.11
C VAL A 46 1.02 5.26 2.36
N PHE A 47 -0.17 5.81 2.19
CA PHE A 47 -1.09 6.06 3.30
C PHE A 47 -2.35 5.23 3.14
N LEU A 48 -2.87 4.74 4.26
CA LEU A 48 -4.14 4.04 4.33
C LEU A 48 -5.05 4.77 5.30
N ILE A 49 -6.27 5.05 4.84
CA ILE A 49 -7.35 5.61 5.65
C ILE A 49 -8.45 4.56 5.71
N ILE A 50 -8.82 4.15 6.91
CA ILE A 50 -9.91 3.20 7.16
C ILE A 50 -11.16 3.99 7.52
N GLY A 51 -12.19 3.89 6.68
CA GLY A 51 -13.50 4.47 6.91
C GLY A 51 -14.51 3.42 7.33
N ASP A 52 -15.67 3.88 7.81
CA ASP A 52 -16.78 2.98 8.14
C ASP A 52 -17.39 2.33 6.88
N GLU A 53 -17.30 3.02 5.74
CA GLU A 53 -17.86 2.58 4.45
C GLU A 53 -16.78 2.28 3.41
N LEU A 54 -15.61 2.94 3.47
CA LEU A 54 -14.59 2.88 2.44
C LEU A 54 -13.17 2.93 3.04
N ASN A 55 -12.31 2.03 2.56
CA ASN A 55 -10.88 2.03 2.80
C ASN A 55 -10.16 2.66 1.61
N VAL A 56 -9.37 3.70 1.89
CA VAL A 56 -8.67 4.48 0.85
C VAL A 56 -7.17 4.30 1.00
N LEU A 57 -6.54 3.83 -0.07
CA LEU A 57 -5.08 3.82 -0.22
C LEU A 57 -4.64 5.04 -1.03
N ILE A 58 -3.71 5.82 -0.49
CA ILE A 58 -3.11 6.97 -1.16
C ILE A 58 -1.67 6.61 -1.51
N ASP A 59 -1.34 6.76 -2.79
CA ASP A 59 -0.14 6.25 -3.43
C ASP A 59 -0.10 4.71 -3.47
N THR A 60 0.74 4.18 -4.34
CA THR A 60 1.06 2.74 -4.43
C THR A 60 2.50 2.46 -4.06
N GLY A 61 3.31 3.51 -3.88
CA GLY A 61 4.73 3.41 -3.63
C GLY A 61 5.43 2.67 -4.79
N ILE A 62 6.40 1.81 -4.46
CA ILE A 62 7.18 1.07 -5.47
C ILE A 62 6.90 -0.43 -5.44
N ILE A 63 6.83 -1.04 -6.63
CA ILE A 63 6.47 -2.46 -6.81
C ILE A 63 7.39 -3.42 -6.04
N THR A 64 8.68 -3.09 -5.91
CA THR A 64 9.66 -3.92 -5.18
C THR A 64 9.37 -4.01 -3.68
N LYS A 65 8.48 -3.17 -3.14
CA LYS A 65 8.08 -3.17 -1.74
C LYS A 65 6.68 -3.73 -1.51
N PHE A 66 6.01 -4.22 -2.55
CA PHE A 66 4.63 -4.72 -2.44
C PHE A 66 4.48 -5.83 -1.40
N ASN A 67 5.41 -6.78 -1.35
CA ASN A 67 5.37 -7.86 -0.36
C ASN A 67 5.47 -7.30 1.08
N SER A 68 6.32 -6.29 1.28
CA SER A 68 6.45 -5.62 2.58
C SER A 68 5.19 -4.85 2.98
N PHE A 69 4.49 -4.26 2.01
CA PHE A 69 3.22 -3.59 2.22
C PHE A 69 2.12 -4.59 2.57
N ASN A 70 1.98 -5.64 1.76
CA ASN A 70 0.90 -6.62 1.88
C ASN A 70 0.96 -7.38 3.21
N TYR A 71 2.15 -7.76 3.68
CA TYR A 71 2.22 -8.43 4.98
C TYR A 71 1.92 -7.47 6.12
N LEU A 72 2.37 -6.21 6.12
CA LEU A 72 1.98 -5.25 7.16
C LEU A 72 0.47 -4.94 7.14
N LEU A 73 -0.13 -4.83 5.95
CA LEU A 73 -1.57 -4.67 5.80
C LEU A 73 -2.33 -5.85 6.43
N THR A 74 -1.86 -7.07 6.18
CA THR A 74 -2.52 -8.29 6.65
C THR A 74 -2.27 -8.57 8.13
N THR A 75 -1.04 -8.41 8.63
CA THR A 75 -0.64 -8.81 9.99
C THR A 75 -0.85 -7.72 11.01
N GLU A 76 -0.63 -6.45 10.65
CA GLU A 76 -0.69 -5.33 11.60
C GLU A 76 -1.99 -4.55 11.50
N VAL A 77 -2.51 -4.35 10.28
CA VAL A 77 -3.77 -3.63 10.07
C VAL A 77 -4.98 -4.57 10.10
N GLY A 78 -4.80 -5.82 9.66
CA GLY A 78 -5.86 -6.82 9.61
C GLY A 78 -6.74 -6.74 8.35
N LEU A 79 -6.28 -6.04 7.31
CA LEU A 79 -6.96 -5.96 6.01
C LEU A 79 -6.23 -6.79 4.95
N LYS A 80 -6.95 -7.17 3.92
CA LYS A 80 -6.40 -7.70 2.67
C LYS A 80 -6.43 -6.63 1.59
N ILE A 81 -5.75 -6.90 0.47
CA ILE A 81 -5.75 -5.98 -0.69
C ILE A 81 -7.16 -5.80 -1.23
N GLU A 82 -7.97 -6.85 -1.20
CA GLU A 82 -9.36 -6.83 -1.68
C GLU A 82 -10.27 -5.96 -0.81
N ASP A 83 -9.85 -5.61 0.40
CA ASP A 83 -10.59 -4.72 1.29
C ASP A 83 -10.31 -3.23 1.02
N ILE A 84 -9.48 -2.91 0.01
CA ILE A 84 -9.20 -1.52 -0.39
C ILE A 84 -10.18 -1.12 -1.49
N ASP A 85 -11.08 -0.19 -1.16
CA ASP A 85 -12.14 0.26 -2.07
C ASP A 85 -11.67 1.28 -3.10
N LEU A 86 -10.72 2.14 -2.71
CA LEU A 86 -10.24 3.23 -3.55
C LEU A 86 -8.72 3.38 -3.46
N VAL A 87 -8.08 3.47 -4.63
CA VAL A 87 -6.66 3.80 -4.75
C VAL A 87 -6.52 5.18 -5.39
N TRP A 88 -5.99 6.14 -4.64
CA TRP A 88 -5.67 7.48 -5.14
C TRP A 88 -4.16 7.60 -5.39
N VAL A 89 -3.77 7.59 -6.65
CA VAL A 89 -2.37 7.79 -7.06
C VAL A 89 -2.09 9.25 -7.35
N GLN A 90 -1.04 9.82 -6.74
CA GLN A 90 -0.56 11.15 -7.10
C GLN A 90 0.22 11.08 -8.43
N ILE A 91 -0.41 11.49 -9.53
CA ILE A 91 0.27 11.61 -10.83
C ILE A 91 1.02 12.95 -10.87
N ARG A 92 2.35 12.91 -10.73
CA ARG A 92 3.19 14.09 -10.99
C ARG A 92 3.21 14.36 -12.50
N GLY A 93 2.72 15.54 -12.90
CA GLY A 93 2.72 16.00 -14.29
C GLY A 93 1.35 16.30 -14.90
N PHE A 94 0.24 15.92 -14.23
CA PHE A 94 -1.12 16.23 -14.70
C PHE A 94 -1.69 17.56 -14.16
N LEU A 95 -1.03 18.18 -13.17
CA LEU A 95 -1.32 19.54 -12.71
C LEU A 95 -0.46 20.55 -13.49
N ASN A 96 -0.69 20.61 -14.80
CA ASN A 96 -0.32 21.74 -15.66
C ASN A 96 -1.54 22.10 -16.53
N PHE A 97 -2.72 22.11 -15.92
CA PHE A 97 -3.90 22.71 -16.51
C PHE A 97 -4.10 24.06 -15.83
N GLU A 98 -4.10 25.11 -16.66
CA GLU A 98 -4.36 26.51 -16.33
C GLU A 98 -3.21 27.33 -15.73
N GLU A 99 -2.35 27.83 -16.64
CA GLU A 99 -1.93 29.24 -16.68
C GLU A 99 -1.39 29.54 -18.10
N ARG A 100 -2.30 29.51 -19.08
CA ARG A 100 -2.13 30.13 -20.39
C ARG A 100 -3.46 30.77 -20.78
N LEU A 101 -3.75 31.91 -20.15
CA LEU A 101 -4.61 32.96 -20.67
C LEU A 101 -3.85 34.28 -20.58
#